data_AF-A0A0B1TE89-F1
#
_entry.id   AF-A0A0B1TE89-F1
#
_cell.length_a   1.000
_cell.length_b   1.000
_cell.length_c   1.000
_cell.angle_alpha   90.00
_cell.angle_beta   90.00
_cell.angle_gamma   90.00
#
_symmetry.space_group_name_H-M   'P 1'
#
loop_
_entity.id
_entity.type
_entity.pdbx_description
1 polymer ?
#
loop_
_entity_poly.entity_id
_entity_poly.type
_entity_poly.pdbx_seq_one_letter_code
_entity_poly.pdbx_strand_id
1 'polypeptide(L)'
;LYIQNYSCASSSCLVLRKWIFDPDREQQLCQKDPLFRQFVFHQAVSDVNEGRLKCCQKLYQLKAMQNEGNAEEFLEMSRKMSGYNEIAFPPCSCPTRKSGDVIMVVRFASLLLTSDPPSDEMQVEISWDDIVEYHVDEGGRAFQFSFKREEKRAKPIKLFSNYAEYMAECFAQILFERQVASNWKPTRLITETVESSSSENCTEVPQEGA
;
A
#
# COMPACT_ATOMS: atom_id res chain seq x y z
N LEU A 1 9.99 4.96 -21.90
CA LEU A 1 10.01 4.91 -23.38
C LEU A 1 9.20 6.11 -23.89
N TYR A 2 9.77 7.01 -24.69
CA TYR A 2 9.02 8.13 -25.25
C TYR A 2 8.41 7.68 -26.58
N ILE A 3 7.07 7.69 -26.69
CA ILE A 3 6.39 7.39 -27.94
C ILE A 3 6.09 8.73 -28.60
N GLN A 4 6.65 8.95 -29.79
CA GLN A 4 6.38 10.15 -30.57
C GLN A 4 4.99 10.01 -31.21
N ASN A 5 4.00 10.74 -30.68
CA ASN A 5 2.66 10.81 -31.27
C ASN A 5 2.70 11.69 -32.52
N TYR A 6 2.59 11.09 -33.70
CA TYR A 6 2.49 11.82 -34.97
C TYR A 6 1.13 12.51 -35.17
N SER A 7 0.16 12.34 -34.25
CA SER A 7 -1.23 12.82 -34.43
C SER A 7 -1.92 13.34 -33.17
N CYS A 8 -1.23 13.42 -32.03
CA CYS A 8 -1.78 13.95 -30.76
C CYS A 8 -0.78 14.90 -30.10
N ALA A 9 -1.25 16.08 -29.69
CA ALA A 9 -0.43 17.10 -29.03
C ALA A 9 -0.02 16.74 -27.58
N SER A 10 -0.55 15.64 -27.03
CA SER A 10 -0.15 15.09 -25.74
C SER A 10 1.00 14.09 -25.92
N SER A 11 2.07 14.26 -25.14
CA SER A 11 3.14 13.28 -25.03
C SER A 11 2.64 12.08 -24.22
N SER A 12 2.30 10.97 -24.89
CA SER A 12 2.06 9.70 -24.19
C SER A 12 3.39 8.98 -23.97
N CYS A 13 3.68 8.57 -22.74
CA CYS A 13 4.82 7.74 -22.42
C CYS A 13 4.37 6.38 -21.89
N LEU A 14 5.16 5.34 -22.15
CA LEU A 14 5.00 4.06 -21.46
C LEU A 14 5.87 4.08 -20.21
N VAL A 15 5.25 3.69 -19.10
CA VAL A 15 5.91 3.56 -17.80
C VAL A 15 5.85 2.09 -17.38
N LEU A 16 7.02 1.52 -17.08
CA LEU A 16 7.12 0.21 -16.44
C LEU A 16 7.16 0.44 -14.93
N ARG A 17 6.22 -0.16 -14.19
CA ARG A 17 6.19 -0.12 -12.73
C ARG A 17 5.96 -1.51 -12.17
N LYS A 18 6.41 -1.75 -10.93
CA LYS A 18 6.04 -2.96 -10.19
C LYS A 18 4.52 -2.99 -9.99
N TRP A 19 3.92 -4.15 -10.24
CA TRP A 19 2.50 -4.42 -10.03
C TRP A 19 2.33 -5.36 -8.83
N ILE A 20 2.68 -4.85 -7.64
CA ILE A 20 2.65 -5.57 -6.37
C ILE A 20 2.22 -4.59 -5.29
N PHE A 21 1.14 -4.91 -4.57
CA PHE A 21 0.65 -4.11 -3.46
C PHE A 21 1.12 -4.67 -2.11
N ASP A 22 1.20 -5.99 -1.93
CA ASP A 22 1.66 -6.64 -0.69
C ASP A 22 3.13 -6.27 -0.40
N PRO A 23 3.41 -5.45 0.63
CA PRO A 23 4.77 -5.03 0.94
C PRO A 23 5.66 -6.20 1.36
N ASP A 24 5.11 -7.22 2.02
CA ASP A 24 5.89 -8.39 2.44
C ASP A 24 6.32 -9.21 1.23
N ARG A 25 5.43 -9.35 0.23
CA ARG A 25 5.75 -10.07 -1.01
C ARG A 25 6.82 -9.35 -1.80
N GLU A 26 6.71 -8.03 -1.93
CA GLU A 26 7.72 -7.23 -2.60
C GLU A 26 9.08 -7.29 -1.90
N GLN A 27 9.10 -7.23 -0.56
CA GLN A 27 10.34 -7.36 0.21
C GLN A 27 11.02 -8.73 0.00
N GLN A 28 10.24 -9.81 0.00
CA GLN A 28 10.78 -11.14 -0.29
C GLN A 28 11.36 -11.26 -1.70
N LEU A 29 10.71 -10.65 -2.70
CA LEU A 29 11.25 -10.63 -4.06
C LEU A 29 12.55 -9.83 -4.12
N CYS A 30 12.65 -8.71 -3.40
CA CYS A 30 13.89 -7.93 -3.31
C CYS A 30 15.04 -8.71 -2.64
N GLN A 31 14.74 -9.63 -1.72
CA GLN A 31 15.74 -10.50 -1.10
C GLN A 31 16.21 -11.61 -2.05
N LYS A 32 15.30 -12.15 -2.87
CA LYS A 32 15.58 -13.27 -3.78
C LYS A 32 16.21 -12.84 -5.10
N ASP A 33 15.86 -11.66 -5.60
CA ASP A 33 16.29 -11.17 -6.91
C ASP A 33 16.92 -9.76 -6.78
N PRO A 34 18.26 -9.67 -6.89
CA PRO A 34 18.98 -8.40 -6.87
C PRO A 34 18.58 -7.43 -7.98
N LEU A 35 18.22 -7.92 -9.18
CA LEU A 35 17.79 -7.08 -10.29
C LEU A 35 16.43 -6.47 -10.02
N PHE A 36 15.50 -7.27 -9.47
CA PHE A 36 14.22 -6.74 -9.01
C PHE A 36 14.41 -5.70 -7.89
N ARG A 37 15.30 -5.95 -6.92
CA ARG A 37 15.63 -4.97 -5.89
C ARG A 37 16.14 -3.65 -6.47
N GLN A 38 17.04 -3.72 -7.45
CA GLN A 38 17.57 -2.53 -8.13
C GLN A 38 16.46 -1.78 -8.88
N PHE A 39 15.57 -2.50 -9.57
CA PHE A 39 14.40 -1.91 -10.23
C PHE A 39 13.48 -1.19 -9.23
N VAL A 40 13.15 -1.83 -8.11
CA VAL A 40 12.29 -1.24 -7.07
C VAL A 40 12.96 -0.03 -6.42
N PHE A 41 14.28 -0.07 -6.21
CA PHE A 41 15.06 1.07 -5.71
C PHE A 41 14.95 2.28 -6.64
N HIS A 42 15.23 2.11 -7.94
CA HIS A 42 15.12 3.19 -8.92
C HIS A 42 13.71 3.75 -9.03
N GLN A 43 12.69 2.89 -8.97
CA GLN A 43 11.30 3.33 -8.94
C GLN A 43 11.02 4.19 -7.69
N ALA A 44 11.47 3.76 -6.51
CA ALA A 44 11.27 4.49 -5.26
C ALA A 44 12.00 5.85 -5.26
N VAL A 45 13.21 5.92 -5.83
CA VAL A 45 13.95 7.17 -6.03
C VAL A 45 13.16 8.15 -6.92
N SER A 46 12.61 7.66 -8.04
CA SER A 46 11.74 8.45 -8.92
C SER A 46 10.47 8.92 -8.19
N ASP A 47 9.83 8.05 -7.39
CA ASP A 47 8.65 8.38 -6.60
C ASP A 47 8.91 9.48 -5.54
N VAL A 48 10.10 9.48 -4.91
CA VAL A 48 10.54 10.56 -4.02
C VAL A 48 10.78 11.86 -4.80
N ASN A 49 11.45 11.78 -5.95
CA ASN A 49 11.81 12.94 -6.74
C ASN A 49 10.60 13.65 -7.34
N GLU A 50 9.56 12.90 -7.70
CA GLU A 50 8.32 13.41 -8.26
C GLU A 50 7.26 13.76 -7.19
N GLY A 51 7.61 13.63 -5.90
CA GLY A 51 6.72 13.98 -4.79
C GLY A 51 5.54 13.02 -4.59
N ARG A 52 5.60 11.80 -5.14
CA ARG A 52 4.57 10.77 -4.93
C ARG A 52 4.58 10.23 -3.51
N LEU A 53 5.75 10.16 -2.88
CA LEU A 53 5.88 9.77 -1.48
C LEU A 53 5.77 10.99 -0.57
N LYS A 54 4.92 10.89 0.46
CA LYS A 54 4.85 11.87 1.54
C LYS A 54 6.05 11.70 2.46
N CYS A 55 7.18 12.31 2.07
CA CYS A 55 8.47 12.13 2.72
C CYS A 55 8.64 12.89 4.04
N CYS A 56 7.73 13.79 4.40
CA CYS A 56 7.77 14.64 5.60
C CYS A 56 9.20 15.17 5.89
N GLN A 57 9.72 14.95 7.10
CA GLN A 57 11.06 15.40 7.53
C GLN A 57 12.21 14.52 7.01
N LYS A 58 11.93 13.40 6.34
CA LYS A 58 12.94 12.42 5.89
C LYS A 58 13.46 12.67 4.48
N LEU A 59 12.96 13.69 3.79
CA LEU A 59 13.35 13.99 2.40
C LEU A 59 14.87 14.21 2.25
N TYR A 60 15.49 14.94 3.17
CA TYR A 60 16.94 15.18 3.11
C TYR A 60 17.75 13.88 3.25
N GLN A 61 17.33 13.01 4.19
CA GLN A 61 17.95 11.70 4.41
C GLN A 61 17.80 10.82 3.15
N LEU A 62 16.60 10.77 2.56
CA LEU A 62 16.36 10.05 1.31
C LEU A 62 17.27 10.55 0.19
N LYS A 63 17.39 11.88 0.02
CA LYS A 63 18.22 12.48 -1.03
C LYS A 63 19.71 12.13 -0.87
N ALA A 64 20.21 12.06 0.36
CA ALA A 64 21.58 11.64 0.64
C ALA A 64 21.84 10.15 0.35
N MET A 65 20.80 9.31 0.37
CA MET A 65 20.88 7.86 0.19
C MET A 65 20.48 7.38 -1.22
N GLN A 66 20.40 8.27 -2.22
CA GLN A 66 20.09 7.89 -3.62
C GLN A 66 21.28 7.25 -4.37
N ASN A 67 22.05 6.41 -3.68
CA ASN A 67 23.08 5.58 -4.29
C ASN A 67 22.71 4.10 -4.13
N GLU A 68 23.09 3.25 -5.08
CA GLU A 68 22.69 1.84 -5.08
C GLU A 68 23.27 1.04 -3.91
N GLY A 69 24.40 1.49 -3.34
CA GLY A 69 24.99 0.89 -2.13
C GLY A 69 24.08 0.98 -0.91
N ASN A 70 23.20 1.98 -0.86
CA ASN A 70 22.23 2.21 0.21
C ASN A 70 20.82 1.74 -0.15
N ALA A 71 20.65 0.92 -1.20
CA ALA A 71 19.34 0.55 -1.70
C ALA A 71 18.43 -0.11 -0.65
N GLU A 72 18.99 -0.95 0.23
CA GLU A 72 18.21 -1.65 1.26
C GLU A 72 17.67 -0.68 2.32
N GLU A 73 18.52 0.18 2.87
CA GLU A 73 18.15 1.21 3.84
C GLU A 73 17.16 2.23 3.24
N PHE A 74 17.41 2.65 2.00
CA PHE A 74 16.51 3.54 1.27
C PHE A 74 15.11 2.93 1.14
N LEU A 75 15.04 1.67 0.69
CA LEU A 75 13.77 0.97 0.51
C LEU A 75 13.05 0.71 1.83
N GLU A 76 13.78 0.37 2.90
CA GLU A 76 13.19 0.22 4.24
C GLU A 76 12.52 1.50 4.71
N MET A 77 13.15 2.65 4.45
CA MET A 77 12.60 3.93 4.82
C MET A 77 11.42 4.34 3.93
N SER A 78 11.50 4.13 2.61
CA SER A 78 10.43 4.42 1.66
C SER A 78 9.17 3.59 1.92
N ARG A 79 9.30 2.30 2.29
CA ARG A 79 8.17 1.41 2.60
C ARG A 79 7.30 1.88 3.77
N LYS A 80 7.86 2.73 4.66
CA LYS A 80 7.15 3.29 5.82
C LYS A 80 6.41 4.61 5.47
N MET A 81 6.52 5.09 4.24
CA MET A 81 5.94 6.37 3.81
C MET A 81 4.59 6.18 3.11
N SER A 82 3.66 7.10 3.34
CA SER A 82 2.41 7.13 2.59
C SER A 82 2.68 7.44 1.11
N GLY A 83 1.96 6.72 0.24
CA GLY A 83 2.15 6.74 -1.21
C GLY A 83 3.04 5.62 -1.73
N TYR A 84 3.74 4.88 -0.85
CA TYR A 84 4.55 3.74 -1.27
C TYR A 84 3.66 2.50 -1.43
N ASN A 85 3.70 1.87 -2.62
CA ASN A 85 2.80 0.76 -3.00
C ASN A 85 1.31 1.11 -2.88
N GLU A 86 1.00 2.39 -3.07
CA GLU A 86 -0.37 2.89 -3.12
C GLU A 86 -0.64 3.48 -4.51
N ILE A 87 -1.89 3.40 -4.96
CA ILE A 87 -2.33 4.06 -6.20
C ILE A 87 -3.37 5.12 -5.84
N ALA A 88 -2.98 6.38 -5.97
CA ALA A 88 -3.89 7.52 -5.87
C ALA A 88 -4.41 7.88 -7.26
N PHE A 89 -5.72 7.88 -7.42
CA PHE A 89 -6.38 8.29 -8.66
C PHE A 89 -6.57 9.81 -8.68
N PRO A 90 -6.60 10.43 -9.87
CA PRO A 90 -6.98 11.83 -10.00
C PRO A 90 -8.35 12.12 -9.35
N PRO A 91 -8.56 13.36 -8.86
CA PRO A 91 -9.84 13.77 -8.30
C PRO A 91 -11.00 13.43 -9.26
N CYS A 92 -12.05 12.84 -8.71
CA CYS A 92 -13.20 12.38 -9.47
C CYS A 92 -14.51 12.70 -8.74
N SER A 93 -15.58 12.88 -9.51
CA SER A 93 -16.86 13.29 -8.94
C SER A 93 -17.59 12.11 -8.29
N CYS A 94 -18.16 12.37 -7.11
CA CYS A 94 -18.89 11.38 -6.30
C CYS A 94 -20.25 11.96 -5.87
N PRO A 95 -21.39 11.56 -6.47
CA PRO A 95 -22.69 12.19 -6.22
C PRO A 95 -23.20 12.08 -4.79
N THR A 96 -22.72 11.08 -4.04
CA THR A 96 -23.07 10.90 -2.63
C THR A 96 -22.43 11.96 -1.73
N ARG A 97 -21.46 12.73 -2.23
CA ARG A 97 -20.81 13.83 -1.50
C ARG A 97 -21.48 15.16 -1.83
N LYS A 98 -21.71 15.98 -0.80
CA LYS A 98 -22.40 17.29 -0.94
C LYS A 98 -21.57 18.35 -1.67
N SER A 99 -20.24 18.26 -1.67
CA SER A 99 -19.35 19.21 -2.34
C SER A 99 -17.95 18.62 -2.48
N GLY A 100 -17.27 18.96 -3.59
CA GLY A 100 -15.88 18.68 -3.89
C GLY A 100 -15.60 17.28 -4.46
N ASP A 101 -14.56 17.18 -5.27
CA ASP A 101 -14.11 15.91 -5.85
C ASP A 101 -13.46 15.00 -4.79
N VAL A 102 -13.45 13.71 -5.10
CA VAL A 102 -12.93 12.63 -4.27
C VAL A 102 -11.69 12.05 -4.92
N ILE A 103 -10.64 11.88 -4.13
CA ILE A 103 -9.45 11.12 -4.47
C ILE A 103 -9.60 9.73 -3.84
N MET A 104 -9.56 8.70 -4.69
CA MET A 104 -9.48 7.32 -4.24
C MET A 104 -8.02 6.89 -4.17
N VAL A 105 -7.63 6.27 -3.05
CA VAL A 105 -6.29 5.72 -2.84
C VAL A 105 -6.42 4.25 -2.49
N VAL A 106 -5.93 3.38 -3.38
CA VAL A 106 -5.92 1.93 -3.21
C VAL A 106 -4.61 1.54 -2.52
N ARG A 107 -4.72 0.88 -1.36
CA ARG A 107 -3.59 0.39 -0.56
C ARG A 107 -3.79 -1.09 -0.25
N PHE A 108 -2.71 -1.82 0.00
CA PHE A 108 -2.82 -3.22 0.41
C PHE A 108 -3.62 -3.43 1.71
N ALA A 109 -3.43 -2.54 2.68
CA ALA A 109 -4.11 -2.61 3.96
C ALA A 109 -5.59 -2.21 3.90
N SER A 110 -5.91 -1.19 3.09
CA SER A 110 -7.23 -0.56 3.07
C SER A 110 -7.48 0.24 1.79
N LEU A 111 -8.74 0.60 1.56
CA LEU A 111 -9.14 1.59 0.58
C LEU A 111 -9.37 2.93 1.28
N LEU A 112 -8.72 4.00 0.83
CA LEU A 112 -8.93 5.36 1.36
C LEU A 112 -9.67 6.22 0.34
N LEU A 113 -10.73 6.90 0.79
CA LEU A 113 -11.35 8.03 0.08
C LEU A 113 -11.02 9.33 0.82
N THR A 114 -10.53 10.33 0.10
CA THR A 114 -10.28 11.68 0.64
C THR A 114 -10.77 12.77 -0.30
N SER A 115 -10.89 14.01 0.17
CA SER A 115 -11.23 15.15 -0.67
C SER A 115 -10.05 15.62 -1.54
N ASP A 116 -10.34 16.43 -2.56
CA ASP A 116 -9.34 17.29 -3.20
C ASP A 116 -9.52 18.76 -2.76
N PRO A 117 -8.48 19.42 -2.19
CA PRO A 117 -7.21 18.84 -1.74
C PRO A 117 -7.40 17.84 -0.58
N PRO A 118 -6.44 16.92 -0.36
CA PRO A 118 -6.51 15.96 0.74
C PRO A 118 -6.67 16.64 2.10
N SER A 119 -7.66 16.20 2.88
CA SER A 119 -7.94 16.69 4.24
C SER A 119 -8.15 15.53 5.19
N ASP A 120 -7.52 15.56 6.35
CA ASP A 120 -7.64 14.52 7.39
C ASP A 120 -9.04 14.47 8.00
N GLU A 121 -9.76 15.60 8.01
CA GLU A 121 -11.15 15.68 8.50
C GLU A 121 -12.13 14.98 7.55
N MET A 122 -11.75 14.78 6.28
CA MET A 122 -12.60 14.24 5.22
C MET A 122 -11.99 12.96 4.63
N GLN A 123 -11.56 12.05 5.50
CA GLN A 123 -11.04 10.73 5.12
C GLN A 123 -11.98 9.61 5.54
N VAL A 124 -12.21 8.68 4.62
CA VAL A 124 -12.95 7.45 4.88
C VAL A 124 -12.05 6.28 4.49
N GLU A 125 -11.53 5.59 5.50
CA GLU A 125 -10.75 4.37 5.32
C GLU A 125 -11.66 3.14 5.43
N ILE A 126 -11.62 2.25 4.44
CA ILE A 126 -12.51 1.10 4.29
C ILE A 126 -11.64 -0.16 4.29
N SER A 127 -11.98 -1.12 5.16
CA SER A 127 -11.33 -2.44 5.13
C SER A 127 -11.71 -3.17 3.85
N TRP A 128 -10.76 -3.91 3.27
CA TRP A 128 -11.06 -4.80 2.15
C TRP A 128 -12.10 -5.86 2.49
N ASP A 129 -12.16 -6.26 3.76
CA ASP A 129 -13.12 -7.25 4.25
C ASP A 129 -14.56 -6.68 4.34
N ASP A 130 -14.69 -5.34 4.34
CA ASP A 130 -15.97 -4.64 4.32
C ASP A 130 -16.52 -4.45 2.90
N ILE A 131 -15.69 -4.62 1.86
CA ILE A 131 -16.10 -4.47 0.45
C ILE A 131 -16.96 -5.67 0.05
N VAL A 132 -18.18 -5.41 -0.40
CA VAL A 132 -19.17 -6.46 -0.72
C VAL A 132 -19.14 -6.80 -2.21
N GLU A 133 -19.17 -5.77 -3.06
CA GLU A 133 -19.16 -5.92 -4.51
C GLU A 133 -18.55 -4.68 -5.16
N TYR A 134 -18.06 -4.83 -6.39
CA TYR A 134 -17.65 -3.73 -7.25
C TYR A 134 -17.91 -4.06 -8.72
N HIS A 135 -18.16 -3.04 -9.52
CA HIS A 135 -18.34 -3.15 -10.97
C HIS A 135 -18.01 -1.83 -11.67
N VAL A 136 -17.72 -1.94 -12.96
CA VAL A 136 -17.62 -0.80 -13.88
C VAL A 136 -18.94 -0.69 -14.62
N ASP A 137 -19.46 0.52 -14.75
CA ASP A 137 -20.66 0.82 -15.55
C ASP A 137 -20.41 0.46 -17.03
N GLU A 138 -21.45 0.11 -17.81
CA GLU A 138 -21.31 -0.41 -19.19
C GLU A 138 -20.54 0.54 -20.13
N GLY A 139 -20.54 1.83 -19.82
CA GLY A 139 -19.80 2.83 -20.58
C GLY A 139 -18.34 3.05 -20.16
N GLY A 140 -17.81 2.31 -19.18
CA GLY A 140 -16.42 2.48 -18.69
C GLY A 140 -16.14 3.80 -17.97
N ARG A 141 -17.18 4.60 -17.69
CA ARG A 141 -17.06 5.99 -17.18
C ARG A 141 -17.32 6.15 -15.69
N ALA A 142 -17.75 5.07 -15.03
CA ALA A 142 -17.98 5.09 -13.61
C ALA A 142 -17.59 3.77 -12.95
N PHE A 143 -16.94 3.89 -11.81
CA PHE A 143 -16.61 2.79 -10.93
C PHE A 143 -17.57 2.79 -9.75
N GLN A 144 -18.16 1.64 -9.47
CA GLN A 144 -19.14 1.47 -8.40
C GLN A 144 -18.70 0.35 -7.47
N PHE A 145 -18.82 0.59 -6.16
CA PHE A 145 -18.62 -0.45 -5.16
C PHE A 145 -19.54 -0.23 -3.98
N SER A 146 -19.81 -1.28 -3.22
CA SER A 146 -20.56 -1.18 -1.97
C SER A 146 -19.76 -1.77 -0.82
N PHE A 147 -19.92 -1.18 0.36
CA PHE A 147 -19.23 -1.65 1.56
C PHE A 147 -20.15 -1.65 2.78
N LYS A 148 -19.92 -2.57 3.71
CA LYS A 148 -20.70 -2.76 4.93
C LYS A 148 -19.82 -2.55 6.16
N ARG A 149 -20.23 -1.65 7.07
CA ARG A 149 -19.60 -1.51 8.40
C ARG A 149 -20.56 -1.98 9.49
N GLU A 150 -20.10 -2.83 10.41
CA GLU A 150 -20.75 -3.13 11.70
C GLU A 150 -22.28 -3.36 11.60
N GLU A 151 -22.69 -4.46 10.96
CA GLU A 151 -24.11 -4.85 10.78
C GLU A 151 -25.01 -3.86 10.01
N LYS A 152 -24.54 -2.67 9.63
CA LYS A 152 -25.34 -1.67 8.89
C LYS A 152 -25.63 -2.13 7.46
N ARG A 153 -26.62 -1.49 6.82
CA ARG A 153 -26.88 -1.72 5.40
C ARG A 153 -25.66 -1.33 4.55
N ALA A 154 -25.35 -2.12 3.53
CA ALA A 154 -24.29 -1.82 2.57
C ALA A 154 -24.51 -0.42 1.95
N LYS A 155 -23.45 0.38 1.90
CA LYS A 155 -23.45 1.72 1.34
C LYS A 155 -22.85 1.69 -0.06
N PRO A 156 -23.61 2.04 -1.11
CA PRO A 156 -23.07 2.15 -2.46
C PRO A 156 -22.30 3.45 -2.63
N ILE A 157 -21.18 3.39 -3.34
CA ILE A 157 -20.38 4.52 -3.80
C ILE A 157 -20.30 4.44 -5.33
N LYS A 158 -20.46 5.59 -6.01
CA LYS A 158 -20.27 5.73 -7.46
C LYS A 158 -19.28 6.86 -7.71
N LEU A 159 -18.18 6.54 -8.38
CA LEU A 159 -17.13 7.48 -8.76
C LEU A 159 -17.13 7.62 -10.29
N PHE A 160 -17.28 8.85 -10.79
CA PHE A 160 -17.20 9.15 -12.22
C PHE A 160 -15.77 9.48 -12.60
N SER A 161 -15.11 8.59 -13.33
CA SER A 161 -13.69 8.67 -13.63
C SER A 161 -13.36 8.02 -14.97
N ASN A 162 -12.44 8.61 -15.72
CA ASN A 162 -11.86 8.02 -16.93
C ASN A 162 -10.94 6.82 -16.62
N TYR A 163 -10.72 6.53 -15.34
CA TYR A 163 -9.88 5.43 -14.87
C TYR A 163 -10.71 4.27 -14.28
N ALA A 164 -12.03 4.21 -14.52
CA ALA A 164 -12.91 3.26 -13.85
C ALA A 164 -12.51 1.79 -14.07
N GLU A 165 -12.06 1.42 -15.26
CA GLU A 165 -11.53 0.08 -15.54
C GLU A 165 -10.27 -0.20 -14.73
N TYR A 166 -9.32 0.73 -14.72
CA TYR A 166 -8.09 0.59 -13.94
C TYR A 166 -8.35 0.53 -12.42
N MET A 167 -9.38 1.25 -11.93
CA MET A 167 -9.84 1.12 -10.54
C MET A 167 -10.30 -0.30 -10.22
N ALA A 168 -11.07 -0.92 -11.13
CA ALA A 168 -11.54 -2.31 -10.96
C ALA A 168 -10.38 -3.31 -11.04
N GLU A 169 -9.39 -3.09 -11.92
CA GLU A 169 -8.17 -3.91 -11.97
C GLU A 169 -7.37 -3.82 -10.67
N CYS A 170 -7.27 -2.63 -10.07
CA CYS A 170 -6.62 -2.45 -8.77
C CYS A 170 -7.35 -3.25 -7.67
N PHE A 171 -8.69 -3.23 -7.63
CA PHE A 171 -9.47 -4.04 -6.68
C PHE A 171 -9.23 -5.53 -6.90
N ALA A 172 -9.29 -5.99 -8.15
CA ALA A 172 -9.04 -7.39 -8.49
C ALA A 172 -7.65 -7.84 -8.03
N GLN A 173 -6.62 -7.01 -8.28
CA GLN A 173 -5.25 -7.29 -7.88
C GLN A 173 -5.10 -7.36 -6.36
N ILE A 174 -5.67 -6.40 -5.62
CA ILE A 174 -5.63 -6.41 -4.16
C ILE A 174 -6.27 -7.68 -3.59
N LEU A 175 -7.47 -8.02 -4.05
CA LEU A 175 -8.20 -9.19 -3.57
C LEU A 175 -7.42 -10.49 -3.87
N PHE A 176 -6.85 -10.59 -5.06
CA PHE A 176 -5.97 -11.70 -5.43
C PHE A 176 -4.74 -11.77 -4.52
N GLU A 177 -4.00 -10.68 -4.34
CA GLU A 177 -2.79 -10.66 -3.51
C GLU A 177 -3.09 -10.97 -2.04
N ARG A 178 -4.21 -10.47 -1.50
CA ARG A 178 -4.66 -10.78 -0.14
C ARG A 178 -5.01 -12.26 0.02
N GLN A 179 -5.71 -12.85 -0.95
CA GLN A 179 -6.01 -14.28 -0.97
C GLN A 179 -4.73 -15.13 -1.04
N VAL A 180 -3.76 -14.71 -1.85
CA VAL A 180 -2.45 -15.37 -1.90
C VAL A 180 -1.75 -15.21 -0.55
N ALA A 181 -1.71 -14.01 0.03
CA ALA A 181 -1.07 -13.73 1.31
C ALA A 181 -1.63 -14.57 2.46
N SER A 182 -2.96 -14.77 2.52
CA SER A 182 -3.58 -15.63 3.52
C SER A 182 -3.18 -17.10 3.40
N ASN A 183 -2.79 -17.55 2.20
CA ASN A 183 -2.45 -18.95 1.96
C ASN A 183 -1.01 -19.30 2.38
N TRP A 184 -0.09 -18.33 2.44
CA TRP A 184 1.32 -18.60 2.74
C TRP A 184 1.85 -17.91 4.01
N LYS A 185 1.15 -16.92 4.56
CA LYS A 185 1.44 -16.39 5.92
C LYS A 185 0.71 -17.31 6.91
N PRO A 186 1.36 -18.32 7.54
CA PRO A 186 0.69 -19.05 8.60
C PRO A 186 0.39 -18.01 9.69
N THR A 187 -0.84 -18.00 10.19
CA THR A 187 -1.28 -17.20 11.32
C THR A 187 -0.18 -17.22 12.40
N ARG A 188 0.58 -16.13 12.54
CA ARG A 188 1.52 -15.93 13.65
C ARG A 188 0.72 -15.68 14.92
N LEU A 189 0.00 -16.69 15.38
CA LEU A 189 -0.59 -16.78 16.71
C LEU A 189 -0.05 -18.05 17.37
N ILE A 190 1.24 -18.02 17.71
CA ILE A 190 1.72 -18.65 18.92
C ILE A 190 2.59 -17.58 19.58
N THR A 191 1.94 -16.72 20.34
CA THR A 191 2.62 -15.88 21.33
C THR A 191 3.26 -16.84 22.32
N GLU A 192 4.57 -16.70 22.50
CA GLU A 192 5.36 -17.39 23.50
C GLU A 192 4.77 -17.13 24.89
N THR A 193 4.04 -18.10 25.46
CA THR A 193 3.95 -18.23 26.92
C THR A 193 5.10 -19.11 27.37
N VAL A 194 6.31 -18.52 27.40
CA VAL A 194 7.33 -18.97 28.34
C VAL A 194 7.10 -18.16 29.61
N GLU A 195 6.11 -18.57 30.40
CA GLU A 195 6.03 -18.15 31.78
C GLU A 195 7.15 -18.85 32.56
N SER A 196 8.12 -18.03 32.93
CA SER A 196 9.04 -18.24 34.02
C SER A 196 8.32 -18.77 35.27
N SER A 197 8.58 -20.02 35.64
CA SER A 197 8.46 -20.46 37.03
C SER A 197 9.86 -20.76 37.56
N SER A 198 10.37 -19.77 38.29
CA SER A 198 11.43 -19.91 39.27
C SER A 198 11.05 -20.98 40.29
N SER A 199 11.87 -22.02 40.43
CA SER A 199 11.98 -22.76 41.68
C SER A 199 13.43 -22.74 42.11
N GLU A 200 13.67 -21.89 43.11
CA GLU A 200 14.85 -21.83 43.96
C GLU A 200 15.18 -23.23 44.50
N ASN A 201 16.46 -23.59 44.49
CA ASN A 201 17.02 -24.44 45.54
C ASN A 201 18.46 -23.99 45.79
N CYS A 202 18.58 -23.19 46.86
CA CYS A 202 19.82 -22.76 47.48
C CYS A 202 20.54 -23.98 48.07
N THR A 203 21.74 -24.29 47.56
CA THR A 203 22.70 -25.20 48.20
C THR A 203 23.48 -24.46 49.28
N GLU A 204 23.28 -24.83 50.54
CA GLU A 204 24.17 -24.48 51.66
C GLU A 204 25.20 -25.61 51.92
N VAL A 205 26.47 -25.35 51.54
CA VAL A 205 27.74 -25.35 52.33
C VAL A 205 27.95 -26.51 53.35
N PRO A 206 29.13 -27.19 53.41
CA PRO A 206 30.34 -26.59 53.99
C PRO A 206 31.74 -26.93 53.43
N GLN A 207 32.61 -25.92 53.46
CA GLN A 207 34.07 -26.06 53.48
C GLN A 207 34.60 -26.14 54.93
N GLU A 208 35.42 -27.18 55.14
CA GLU A 208 36.62 -27.34 56.00
C GLU A 208 36.63 -27.01 57.50
N GLY A 209 37.18 -27.97 58.26
CA GLY A 209 37.81 -27.73 59.56
C GLY A 209 38.25 -29.00 60.31
N ALA A 210 39.57 -29.23 60.34
CA ALA A 210 40.38 -30.17 61.17
C ALA A 210 40.52 -31.63 60.72
#